data_AF-A0A1E4RJN7-F1
#
_entry.id   AF-A0A1E4RJN7-F1
#
_cell.length_a   1.000
_cell.length_b   1.000
_cell.length_c   1.000
_cell.angle_alpha   90.00
_cell.angle_beta   90.00
_cell.angle_gamma   90.00
#
_symmetry.space_group_name_H-M   'P 1'
#
loop_
_entity.id
_entity.type
_entity.pdbx_description
1 polymer ?
#
loop_
_entity_poly.entity_id
_entity_poly.type
_entity_poly.pdbx_seq_one_letter_code
_entity_poly.pdbx_strand_id
1 'polypeptide(L)'
;MAPDPNLEGQLRDFDDQRYPTVEQTIVNNASVLYKRKKYFLQDLRQSVNGILYIFNGLIFLKDMSVLCLACRCFIQHTIHHPSVGWSIIENKKSLMCFTILRIIFLNLVFLVVHVISGVYQKEHLLDNYLHGWITIQFIGEGPPSSRYSLVILDLCTFFLQLAYHSLVLCTDDSEVLQTRRPDMNLDGDDYYLNRLESEGDGYTGNVSLIKLDLVKNFMEVFDSENYGKIDPGPFVGRGPAGSSFV
;
A
#
# COMPACT_ATOMS: atom_id res chain seq x y z
N MET A 1 27.14 56.52 20.05
CA MET A 1 26.40 55.34 19.56
C MET A 1 26.09 54.53 20.82
N ALA A 2 24.88 54.66 21.36
CA ALA A 2 24.52 53.98 22.61
C ALA A 2 24.27 52.48 22.29
N PRO A 3 24.71 51.55 23.15
CA PRO A 3 24.41 50.13 22.97
C PRO A 3 22.90 49.92 23.07
N ASP A 4 22.37 49.17 22.11
CA ASP A 4 20.93 48.91 21.96
C ASP A 4 20.45 48.04 23.15
N PRO A 5 19.57 48.54 24.04
CA PRO A 5 19.16 47.84 25.27
C PRO A 5 18.41 46.52 25.00
N ASN A 6 18.02 46.28 23.75
CA ASN A 6 17.40 45.04 23.31
C ASN A 6 18.43 43.90 23.10
N LEU A 7 19.72 44.23 22.93
CA LEU A 7 20.76 43.24 22.65
C LEU A 7 21.12 42.41 23.89
N GLU A 8 21.17 43.03 25.07
CA GLU A 8 21.47 42.33 26.34
C GLU A 8 20.34 41.37 26.74
N GLY A 9 19.08 41.72 26.43
CA GLY A 9 17.93 40.82 26.60
C GLY A 9 18.03 39.61 25.67
N GLN A 10 18.35 39.83 24.40
CA GLN A 10 18.54 38.76 23.43
C GLN A 10 19.74 37.86 23.78
N LEU A 11 20.84 38.41 24.28
CA LEU A 11 22.01 37.64 24.74
C LEU A 11 21.69 36.77 25.96
N ARG A 12 20.90 37.27 26.93
CA ARG A 12 20.43 36.45 28.05
C ARG A 12 19.48 35.34 27.60
N ASP A 13 18.57 35.64 26.68
CA ASP A 13 17.68 34.63 26.10
C ASP A 13 18.46 33.58 25.30
N PHE A 14 19.58 33.95 24.66
CA PHE A 14 20.50 33.02 24.00
C PHE A 14 21.33 32.18 24.98
N ASP A 15 21.77 32.75 26.10
CA ASP A 15 22.49 32.01 27.15
C ASP A 15 21.55 31.07 27.94
N ASP A 16 20.27 31.43 28.05
CA ASP A 16 19.22 30.60 28.66
C ASP A 16 18.65 29.53 27.72
N GLN A 17 18.99 29.55 26.42
CA GLN A 17 18.75 28.43 25.50
C GLN A 17 19.65 27.26 25.89
N ARG A 18 19.18 26.46 26.86
CA ARG A 18 19.79 25.18 27.22
C ARG A 18 19.89 24.33 25.97
N TYR A 19 21.12 23.99 25.59
CA TYR A 19 21.37 22.94 24.61
C TYR A 19 20.60 21.68 25.03
N PRO A 20 19.85 21.05 24.12
CA PRO A 20 19.14 19.81 24.44
C PRO A 20 20.14 18.77 24.93
N THR A 21 19.77 18.00 25.95
CA THR A 21 20.63 16.91 26.40
C THR A 21 20.75 15.85 25.30
N VAL A 22 21.78 15.01 25.38
CA VAL A 22 22.02 13.95 24.39
C VAL A 22 20.79 13.02 24.30
N GLU A 23 20.17 12.70 25.43
CA GLU A 23 18.96 11.88 25.51
C GLU A 23 17.76 12.56 24.85
N GLN A 24 17.57 13.87 25.10
CA GLN A 24 16.51 14.64 24.47
C GLN A 24 16.67 14.72 22.95
N THR A 25 17.92 14.82 22.48
CA THR A 25 18.26 14.85 21.07
C THR A 25 17.94 13.51 20.40
N ILE A 26 18.32 12.39 21.04
CA ILE A 26 18.00 11.04 20.55
C ILE A 26 16.49 10.84 20.45
N VAL A 27 15.73 11.22 21.49
CA VAL A 27 14.26 11.08 21.49
C VAL A 27 13.62 11.96 20.41
N ASN A 28 14.09 13.20 20.26
CA ASN A 28 13.59 14.09 19.22
C ASN A 28 13.88 13.54 17.82
N ASN A 29 15.11 13.10 17.56
CA ASN A 29 15.54 12.53 16.28
C ASN A 29 14.72 11.28 15.92
N ALA A 30 14.51 10.38 16.88
CA ALA A 30 13.66 9.20 16.67
C ALA A 30 12.21 9.58 16.32
N SER A 31 11.64 10.60 16.97
CA SER A 31 10.28 11.07 16.68
C SER A 31 10.16 11.72 15.29
N VAL A 32 11.18 12.44 14.85
CA VAL A 32 11.26 13.04 13.51
C VAL A 32 11.41 11.95 12.46
N LEU A 33 12.27 10.97 12.70
CA LEU A 33 12.46 9.82 11.81
C LEU A 33 11.16 9.02 11.65
N TYR A 34 10.46 8.75 12.75
CA TYR A 34 9.14 8.11 12.74
C TYR A 34 8.16 8.84 11.83
N LYS A 35 8.03 10.17 12.00
CA LYS A 35 7.14 11.00 11.18
C LYS A 35 7.52 10.92 9.70
N ARG A 36 8.81 11.05 9.38
CA ARG A 36 9.32 10.99 7.99
C ARG A 36 9.06 9.62 7.36
N LYS A 37 9.32 8.52 8.06
CA LYS A 37 9.03 7.16 7.59
C LYS A 37 7.55 6.96 7.31
N LYS A 38 6.68 7.47 8.20
CA LYS A 38 5.22 7.41 8.01
C LYS A 38 4.77 8.16 6.77
N TYR A 39 5.24 9.39 6.58
CA TYR A 39 4.92 10.18 5.39
C TYR A 39 5.43 9.50 4.12
N PHE A 40 6.65 8.98 4.13
CA PHE A 40 7.22 8.24 3.00
C PHE A 40 6.40 7.00 2.64
N LEU A 41 5.99 6.20 3.63
CA LEU A 41 5.18 5.00 3.39
C LEU A 41 3.80 5.36 2.80
N GLN A 42 3.17 6.42 3.32
CA GLN A 42 1.91 6.92 2.80
C GLN A 42 2.06 7.44 1.35
N ASP A 43 3.12 8.18 1.06
CA ASP A 43 3.40 8.71 -0.26
C ASP A 43 3.72 7.59 -1.28
N LEU A 44 4.46 6.57 -0.85
CA LEU A 44 4.74 5.38 -1.65
C LEU A 44 3.44 4.62 -1.99
N ARG A 45 2.54 4.43 -1.00
CA ARG A 45 1.22 3.83 -1.22
C ARG A 45 0.42 4.64 -2.24
N GLN A 46 0.39 5.97 -2.09
CA GLN A 46 -0.34 6.84 -3.01
C GLN A 46 0.25 6.82 -4.43
N SER A 47 1.58 6.84 -4.55
CA SER A 47 2.29 6.81 -5.83
C SER A 47 2.06 5.50 -6.58
N VAL A 48 2.18 4.36 -5.92
CA VAL A 48 1.92 3.04 -6.54
C VAL A 48 0.45 2.91 -6.96
N ASN A 49 -0.49 3.43 -6.15
CA ASN A 49 -1.90 3.47 -6.51
C ASN A 49 -2.16 4.34 -7.76
N GLY A 50 -1.51 5.51 -7.84
CA GLY A 50 -1.57 6.39 -9.01
C GLY A 50 -1.04 5.69 -10.27
N ILE A 51 0.08 4.99 -10.19
CA ILE A 51 0.64 4.20 -11.29
C ILE A 51 -0.37 3.14 -11.75
N LEU A 52 -1.04 2.44 -10.83
CA LEU A 52 -2.06 1.45 -11.18
C LEU A 52 -3.24 2.05 -11.96
N TYR A 53 -3.72 3.23 -11.58
CA TYR A 53 -4.75 3.93 -12.36
C TYR A 53 -4.27 4.36 -13.74
N ILE A 54 -3.00 4.79 -13.86
CA ILE A 54 -2.40 5.11 -15.16
C ILE A 54 -2.33 3.86 -16.05
N PHE A 55 -1.88 2.72 -15.53
CA PHE A 55 -1.85 1.45 -16.27
C PHE A 55 -3.24 0.99 -16.70
N ASN A 56 -4.24 1.10 -15.82
CA ASN A 56 -5.63 0.81 -16.18
C ASN A 56 -6.12 1.74 -17.31
N GLY A 57 -5.75 3.03 -17.26
CA GLY A 57 -5.98 3.98 -18.33
C GLY A 57 -5.33 3.54 -19.64
N LEU A 58 -4.04 3.18 -19.64
CA LEU A 58 -3.33 2.70 -20.82
C LEU A 58 -3.98 1.45 -21.43
N ILE A 59 -4.44 0.51 -20.60
CA ILE A 59 -5.16 -0.68 -21.06
C ILE A 59 -6.50 -0.28 -21.69
N PHE A 60 -7.23 0.64 -21.07
CA PHE A 60 -8.46 1.19 -21.65
C PHE A 60 -8.21 1.86 -23.01
N LEU A 61 -7.11 2.59 -23.17
CA LEU A 61 -6.76 3.20 -24.46
C LEU A 61 -6.52 2.14 -25.55
N LYS A 62 -6.06 0.94 -25.19
CA LYS A 62 -5.77 -0.13 -26.15
C LYS A 62 -6.97 -1.03 -26.44
N ASP A 63 -7.76 -1.36 -25.43
CA ASP A 63 -8.90 -2.28 -25.52
C ASP A 63 -10.23 -1.55 -25.81
N MET A 64 -10.31 -0.25 -25.51
CA MET A 64 -11.52 0.59 -25.61
C MET A 64 -12.74 0.05 -24.83
N SER A 65 -12.57 -0.91 -23.93
CA SER A 65 -13.64 -1.50 -23.14
C SER A 65 -13.88 -0.75 -21.82
N VAL A 66 -14.94 0.07 -21.78
CA VAL A 66 -15.36 0.79 -20.57
C VAL A 66 -15.73 -0.17 -19.44
N LEU A 67 -16.34 -1.31 -19.76
CA LEU A 67 -16.73 -2.31 -18.76
C LEU A 67 -15.50 -2.91 -18.07
N CYS A 68 -14.47 -3.28 -18.83
CA CYS A 68 -13.24 -3.82 -18.27
C CYS A 68 -12.52 -2.77 -17.40
N LEU A 69 -12.47 -1.52 -17.86
CA LEU A 69 -11.95 -0.41 -17.06
C LEU A 69 -12.72 -0.24 -15.75
N ALA A 70 -14.06 -0.22 -15.80
CA ALA A 70 -14.90 -0.05 -14.61
C ALA A 70 -14.67 -1.17 -13.60
N CYS A 71 -14.64 -2.43 -14.05
CA CYS A 71 -14.33 -3.57 -13.19
C CYS A 71 -12.92 -3.47 -12.58
N ARG A 72 -11.90 -3.09 -13.36
CA ARG A 72 -10.52 -2.89 -12.84
C ARG A 72 -10.45 -1.77 -11.80
N CYS A 73 -11.10 -0.65 -12.05
CA CYS A 73 -11.18 0.47 -11.11
C CYS A 73 -11.89 0.07 -9.81
N PHE A 74 -12.96 -0.73 -9.89
CA PHE A 74 -13.66 -1.26 -8.73
C PHE A 74 -12.77 -2.18 -7.89
N ILE A 75 -12.01 -3.07 -8.54
CA ILE A 75 -11.04 -3.94 -7.85
C ILE A 75 -9.96 -3.11 -7.17
N GLN A 76 -9.38 -2.14 -7.89
CA GLN A 76 -8.35 -1.27 -7.32
C GLN A 76 -8.88 -0.50 -6.11
N HIS A 77 -10.10 0.02 -6.21
CA HIS A 77 -10.76 0.74 -5.12
C HIS A 77 -10.97 -0.16 -3.89
N THR A 78 -11.39 -1.41 -4.10
CA THR A 78 -11.60 -2.38 -3.00
C THR A 78 -10.30 -2.92 -2.39
N ILE A 79 -9.14 -2.78 -3.06
CA ILE A 79 -7.83 -3.06 -2.46
C ILE A 79 -7.36 -1.86 -1.63
N HIS A 80 -7.56 -0.65 -2.16
CA HIS A 80 -7.18 0.59 -1.49
C HIS A 80 -7.99 0.83 -0.20
N HIS A 81 -9.28 0.53 -0.22
CA HIS A 81 -10.18 0.66 0.93
C HIS A 81 -10.72 -0.71 1.37
N PRO A 82 -9.94 -1.49 2.14
CA PRO A 82 -10.39 -2.79 2.64
C PRO A 82 -11.57 -2.70 3.63
N SER A 83 -11.92 -1.51 4.13
CA SER A 83 -12.84 -1.32 5.27
C SER A 83 -14.31 -1.17 4.91
N VAL A 84 -14.69 -0.92 3.66
CA VAL A 84 -16.04 -0.40 3.32
C VAL A 84 -17.16 -1.46 3.26
N GLY A 85 -16.91 -2.71 3.65
CA GLY A 85 -17.95 -3.75 3.63
C GLY A 85 -17.70 -4.99 4.48
N TRP A 86 -16.68 -4.97 5.36
CA TRP A 86 -16.09 -6.19 5.93
C TRP A 86 -16.11 -6.19 7.47
N SER A 87 -17.18 -5.68 8.09
CA SER A 87 -17.36 -5.83 9.55
C SER A 87 -17.54 -7.30 10.00
N ILE A 88 -17.49 -8.26 9.08
CA ILE A 88 -17.69 -9.69 9.31
C ILE A 88 -16.34 -10.43 9.40
N ILE A 89 -15.24 -9.85 8.90
CA ILE A 89 -13.92 -10.50 8.96
C ILE A 89 -13.07 -9.82 10.03
N GLU A 90 -13.18 -10.33 11.26
CA GLU A 90 -12.40 -9.87 12.41
C GLU A 90 -10.89 -10.21 12.29
N ASN A 91 -10.49 -10.99 11.27
CA ASN A 91 -9.11 -11.45 11.09
C ASN A 91 -8.41 -10.82 9.88
N LYS A 92 -7.42 -9.95 10.14
CA LYS A 92 -6.52 -9.32 9.14
C LYS A 92 -5.97 -10.33 8.13
N LYS A 93 -5.65 -11.56 8.57
CA LYS A 93 -5.11 -12.63 7.70
C LYS A 93 -6.13 -13.18 6.70
N SER A 94 -7.38 -13.34 7.12
CA SER A 94 -8.46 -13.79 6.22
C SER A 94 -8.75 -12.76 5.13
N LEU A 95 -8.75 -11.47 5.49
CA LEU A 95 -8.87 -10.37 4.55
C LEU A 95 -7.71 -10.35 3.54
N MET A 96 -6.47 -10.59 3.99
CA MET A 96 -5.31 -10.72 3.09
C MET A 96 -5.50 -11.83 2.06
N CYS A 97 -5.88 -13.02 2.52
CA CYS A 97 -6.09 -14.20 1.67
C CYS A 97 -7.20 -13.98 0.65
N PHE A 98 -8.35 -13.47 1.08
CA PHE A 98 -9.44 -13.16 0.16
C PHE A 98 -9.01 -12.14 -0.90
N THR A 99 -8.29 -11.10 -0.48
CA THR A 99 -7.88 -10.03 -1.39
C THR A 99 -6.87 -10.53 -2.43
N ILE A 100 -5.91 -11.39 -2.05
CA ILE A 100 -4.94 -11.93 -3.01
C ILE A 100 -5.61 -12.88 -4.01
N LEU A 101 -6.52 -13.73 -3.54
CA LEU A 101 -7.28 -14.64 -4.40
C LEU A 101 -8.11 -13.85 -5.42
N ARG A 102 -8.73 -12.74 -4.98
CA ARG A 102 -9.47 -11.84 -5.85
C ARG A 102 -8.57 -11.20 -6.93
N ILE A 103 -7.37 -10.73 -6.54
CA ILE A 103 -6.39 -10.17 -7.48
C ILE A 103 -6.02 -11.22 -8.54
N ILE A 104 -5.65 -12.43 -8.12
CA ILE A 104 -5.26 -13.51 -9.04
C ILE A 104 -6.41 -13.86 -9.97
N PHE A 105 -7.60 -14.13 -9.43
CA PHE A 105 -8.76 -14.54 -10.20
C PHE A 105 -9.15 -13.49 -11.25
N LEU A 106 -9.24 -12.22 -10.87
CA LEU A 106 -9.69 -11.18 -11.81
C LEU A 106 -8.65 -10.85 -12.87
N ASN A 107 -7.36 -10.80 -12.53
CA ASN A 107 -6.31 -10.64 -13.55
C ASN A 107 -6.30 -11.82 -14.53
N LEU A 108 -6.51 -13.04 -14.04
CA LEU A 108 -6.61 -14.21 -14.91
C LEU A 108 -7.81 -14.09 -15.87
N VAL A 109 -8.98 -13.68 -15.36
CA VAL A 109 -10.18 -13.44 -16.20
C VAL A 109 -9.88 -12.39 -17.26
N PHE A 110 -9.27 -11.26 -16.91
CA PHE A 110 -8.93 -10.23 -17.90
C PHE A 110 -7.89 -10.69 -18.92
N LEU A 111 -6.87 -11.42 -18.47
CA LEU A 111 -5.86 -11.99 -19.37
C LEU A 111 -6.52 -12.95 -20.38
N VAL A 112 -7.42 -13.83 -19.92
CA VAL A 112 -8.18 -14.73 -20.80
C VAL A 112 -9.06 -13.94 -21.76
N VAL A 113 -9.76 -12.91 -21.29
CA VAL A 113 -10.57 -12.02 -22.15
C VAL A 113 -9.71 -11.37 -23.22
N HIS A 114 -8.56 -10.78 -22.89
CA HIS A 114 -7.69 -10.14 -23.89
C HIS A 114 -7.02 -11.15 -24.83
N VAL A 115 -6.73 -12.37 -24.37
CA VAL A 115 -6.20 -13.45 -25.22
C VAL A 115 -7.24 -13.93 -26.23
N ILE A 116 -8.50 -14.12 -25.80
CA ILE A 116 -9.59 -14.61 -26.65
C ILE A 116 -10.12 -13.50 -27.57
N SER A 117 -10.50 -12.35 -27.01
CA SER A 117 -11.10 -11.24 -27.75
C SER A 117 -10.09 -10.53 -28.65
N GLY A 118 -8.80 -10.58 -28.30
CA GLY A 118 -7.73 -9.94 -29.06
C GLY A 118 -7.86 -8.41 -29.13
N VAL A 119 -6.98 -7.78 -29.90
CA VAL A 119 -7.06 -6.34 -30.20
C VAL A 119 -8.14 -6.09 -31.25
N TYR A 120 -8.85 -4.97 -31.16
CA TYR A 120 -9.74 -4.48 -32.21
C TYR A 120 -9.05 -4.49 -33.59
N GLN A 121 -9.42 -5.43 -34.45
CA GLN A 121 -8.77 -5.61 -35.75
C GLN A 121 -9.33 -4.60 -36.77
N LYS A 122 -8.39 -4.02 -37.51
CA LYS A 122 -8.48 -2.87 -38.42
C LYS A 122 -9.45 -3.02 -39.61
N GLU A 123 -10.20 -4.11 -39.70
CA GLU A 123 -10.89 -4.52 -40.94
C GLU A 123 -12.06 -3.61 -41.35
N HIS A 124 -12.50 -2.69 -40.49
CA HIS A 124 -13.68 -1.85 -40.75
C HIS A 124 -13.45 -0.33 -40.81
N LEU A 125 -12.19 0.15 -40.81
CA LEU A 125 -11.91 1.60 -40.89
C LEU A 125 -11.33 1.96 -42.25
N LEU A 126 -12.21 2.40 -43.15
CA LEU A 126 -11.91 2.97 -44.48
C LEU A 126 -10.88 4.12 -44.44
N ASP A 127 -10.63 4.71 -43.27
CA ASP A 127 -9.87 5.96 -43.14
C ASP A 127 -8.60 5.87 -42.27
N ASN A 128 -8.13 4.67 -41.86
CA ASN A 128 -6.95 4.48 -40.99
C ASN A 128 -6.99 5.20 -39.62
N TYR A 129 -8.03 5.97 -39.30
CA TYR A 129 -8.19 6.65 -38.03
C TYR A 129 -8.98 5.79 -37.05
N LEU A 130 -8.49 5.72 -35.81
CA LEU A 130 -9.22 5.06 -34.72
C LEU A 130 -10.34 6.00 -34.24
N HIS A 131 -11.56 5.78 -34.70
CA HIS A 131 -12.73 6.43 -34.11
C HIS A 131 -12.97 5.79 -32.74
N GLY A 132 -12.62 6.51 -31.67
CA GLY A 132 -12.92 6.05 -30.32
C GLY A 132 -14.42 6.10 -30.00
N TRP A 133 -14.77 5.72 -28.77
CA TRP A 133 -16.14 5.75 -28.27
C TRP A 133 -16.67 7.20 -28.13
N ILE A 134 -17.94 7.35 -27.73
CA ILE A 134 -18.76 8.58 -27.65
C ILE A 134 -18.01 9.83 -27.11
N THR A 135 -16.97 9.67 -26.28
CA THR A 135 -16.31 10.78 -25.57
C THR A 135 -14.85 11.04 -25.93
N ILE A 136 -14.12 10.12 -26.55
CA ILE A 136 -12.68 10.32 -26.81
C ILE A 136 -12.30 9.79 -28.19
N GLN A 137 -11.94 10.70 -29.10
CA GLN A 137 -11.32 10.37 -30.39
C GLN A 137 -9.82 10.59 -30.29
N PHE A 138 -9.04 9.54 -30.58
CA PHE A 138 -7.58 9.64 -30.64
C PHE A 138 -7.14 9.94 -32.06
N ILE A 139 -6.74 11.18 -32.30
CA ILE A 139 -6.09 11.61 -33.54
C ILE A 139 -4.60 11.30 -33.40
N GLY A 140 -4.07 10.39 -34.22
CA GLY A 140 -2.62 10.15 -34.35
C GLY A 140 -2.05 8.87 -33.73
N GLU A 141 -2.85 8.02 -33.07
CA GLU A 141 -2.37 6.72 -32.60
C GLU A 141 -2.71 5.61 -33.60
N GLY A 142 -1.70 4.86 -34.04
CA GLY A 142 -1.90 3.68 -34.88
C GLY A 142 -2.63 2.56 -34.11
N PRO A 143 -3.49 1.76 -34.76
CA PRO A 143 -4.15 0.65 -34.09
C PRO A 143 -3.12 -0.29 -33.48
N PRO A 144 -3.40 -0.92 -32.32
CA PRO A 144 -2.39 -1.71 -31.62
C PRO A 144 -1.91 -2.85 -32.53
N SER A 145 -0.60 -2.88 -32.80
CA SER A 145 -0.05 -3.80 -33.79
C SER A 145 0.01 -5.26 -33.31
N SER A 146 -0.13 -5.53 -32.00
CA SER A 146 0.01 -6.89 -31.47
C SER A 146 -0.85 -7.15 -30.23
N ARG A 147 -1.38 -8.39 -30.15
CA ARG A 147 -2.10 -8.92 -28.97
C ARG A 147 -1.20 -9.02 -27.74
N TYR A 148 0.10 -9.23 -27.96
CA TYR A 148 1.11 -9.32 -26.91
C TYR A 148 1.26 -8.03 -26.10
N SER A 149 1.01 -6.87 -26.72
CA SER A 149 1.09 -5.59 -25.99
C SER A 149 0.06 -5.51 -24.86
N LEU A 150 -1.16 -6.02 -25.06
CA LEU A 150 -2.20 -6.07 -24.02
C LEU A 150 -1.84 -7.07 -22.92
N VAL A 151 -1.38 -8.26 -23.31
CA VAL A 151 -0.97 -9.30 -22.34
C VAL A 151 0.19 -8.82 -21.46
N ILE A 152 1.18 -8.13 -22.03
CA ILE A 152 2.29 -7.55 -21.24
C ILE A 152 1.76 -6.50 -20.26
N LEU A 153 0.85 -5.64 -20.68
CA LEU A 153 0.23 -4.65 -19.79
C LEU A 153 -0.56 -5.32 -18.66
N ASP A 154 -1.29 -6.41 -18.94
CA ASP A 154 -1.99 -7.19 -17.92
C ASP A 154 -1.02 -7.79 -16.90
N LEU A 155 0.08 -8.37 -17.36
CA LEU A 155 1.11 -8.91 -16.47
C LEU A 155 1.73 -7.80 -15.61
N CYS A 156 2.04 -6.64 -16.21
CA CYS A 156 2.54 -5.49 -15.45
C CYS A 156 1.54 -5.01 -14.41
N THR A 157 0.25 -4.89 -14.77
CA THR A 157 -0.81 -4.52 -13.82
C THR A 157 -0.95 -5.55 -12.71
N PHE A 158 -0.90 -6.85 -13.03
CA PHE A 158 -0.94 -7.92 -12.05
C PHE A 158 0.20 -7.83 -11.03
N PHE A 159 1.46 -7.68 -11.49
CA PHE A 159 2.60 -7.53 -10.59
C PHE A 159 2.53 -6.25 -9.76
N LEU A 160 2.10 -5.14 -10.34
CA LEU A 160 1.88 -3.89 -9.60
C LEU A 160 0.78 -4.03 -8.55
N GLN A 161 -0.31 -4.76 -8.84
CA GLN A 161 -1.39 -5.01 -7.89
C GLN A 161 -0.93 -5.91 -6.74
N LEU A 162 -0.09 -6.92 -7.01
CA LEU A 162 0.54 -7.74 -5.96
C LEU A 162 1.47 -6.91 -5.08
N ALA A 163 2.33 -6.08 -5.68
CA ALA A 163 3.22 -5.20 -4.94
C ALA A 163 2.43 -4.20 -4.07
N TYR A 164 1.36 -3.65 -4.62
CA TYR A 164 0.47 -2.73 -3.90
C TYR A 164 -0.26 -3.42 -2.74
N HIS A 165 -0.79 -4.63 -2.95
CA HIS A 165 -1.41 -5.43 -1.90
C HIS A 165 -0.42 -5.69 -0.75
N SER A 166 0.81 -6.10 -1.08
CA SER A 166 1.86 -6.30 -0.08
C SER A 166 2.19 -5.00 0.69
N LEU A 167 2.16 -3.85 0.01
CA LEU A 167 2.44 -2.56 0.62
C LEU A 167 1.30 -2.07 1.55
N VAL A 168 0.05 -2.40 1.25
CA VAL A 168 -1.11 -1.94 2.02
C VAL A 168 -1.50 -2.92 3.13
N LEU A 169 -1.52 -4.23 2.86
CA LEU A 169 -1.99 -5.21 3.83
C LEU A 169 -0.85 -5.91 4.57
N CYS A 170 0.24 -6.27 3.90
CA CYS A 170 1.34 -7.03 4.53
C CYS A 170 2.31 -6.14 5.30
N THR A 171 2.44 -4.86 4.93
CA THR A 171 3.31 -3.92 5.64
C THR A 171 2.64 -3.48 6.93
N ASP A 172 3.12 -3.95 8.08
CA ASP A 172 2.67 -3.45 9.37
C ASP A 172 3.28 -2.07 9.62
N ASP A 173 2.43 -1.05 9.68
CA ASP A 173 2.86 0.30 10.00
C ASP A 173 3.63 0.32 11.33
N SER A 174 3.31 -0.56 12.28
CA SER A 174 4.04 -0.64 13.55
C SER A 174 5.44 -1.24 13.42
N GLU A 175 5.69 -2.16 12.49
CA GLU A 175 7.01 -2.78 12.26
C GLU A 175 7.95 -1.84 11.49
N VAL A 176 7.42 -1.14 10.47
CA VAL A 176 8.19 -0.15 9.70
C VAL A 176 8.52 1.09 10.54
N LEU A 177 7.65 1.44 11.48
CA LEU A 177 7.77 2.64 12.30
C LEU A 177 8.41 2.39 13.67
N GLN A 178 8.53 1.15 14.13
CA GLN A 178 9.36 0.83 15.28
C GLN A 178 10.83 0.95 14.86
N THR A 179 11.45 2.09 15.18
CA THR A 179 12.84 2.05 15.62
C THR A 179 12.81 1.17 16.85
N ARG A 180 13.29 -0.07 16.76
CA ARG A 180 13.21 -1.04 17.85
C ARG A 180 13.94 -0.42 19.04
N ARG A 181 13.18 0.16 19.99
CA ARG A 181 13.77 0.68 21.22
C ARG A 181 14.45 -0.53 21.86
N PRO A 182 15.77 -0.50 22.08
CA PRO A 182 16.43 -1.62 22.72
C PRO A 182 15.79 -1.79 24.09
N ASP A 183 15.31 -3.01 24.37
CA ASP A 183 14.90 -3.39 25.71
C ASP A 183 16.08 -3.08 26.64
N MET A 184 15.87 -2.21 27.62
CA MET A 184 16.87 -1.80 28.63
C MET A 184 17.15 -2.93 29.65
N ASN A 185 17.15 -4.19 29.20
CA ASN A 185 17.46 -5.34 30.03
C ASN A 185 18.35 -6.29 29.23
N LEU A 186 19.51 -6.60 29.81
CA LEU A 186 20.48 -7.67 29.49
C LEU A 186 21.75 -7.25 28.75
N ASP A 187 22.72 -6.78 29.54
CA ASP A 187 24.08 -7.36 29.64
C ASP A 187 24.80 -7.65 28.32
N GLY A 188 25.53 -6.65 27.79
CA GLY A 188 26.42 -6.84 26.65
C GLY A 188 26.73 -5.55 25.88
N ASP A 189 27.45 -4.61 26.49
CA ASP A 189 27.71 -3.25 26.00
C ASP A 189 28.24 -3.16 24.54
N ASP A 190 28.91 -4.19 24.03
CA ASP A 190 29.49 -4.18 22.68
C ASP A 190 28.50 -4.51 21.54
N TYR A 191 27.37 -5.16 21.84
CA TYR A 191 26.37 -5.53 20.82
C TYR A 191 25.31 -4.43 20.62
N TYR A 192 25.06 -3.63 21.66
CA TYR A 192 24.08 -2.54 21.64
C TYR A 192 24.57 -1.33 20.83
N LEU A 193 25.85 -0.95 20.95
CA LEU A 193 26.45 0.14 20.18
C LEU A 193 26.47 -0.17 18.68
N ASN A 194 26.92 -1.37 18.29
CA ASN A 194 26.94 -1.79 16.88
C ASN A 194 25.55 -1.83 16.23
N ARG A 195 24.48 -2.10 16.99
CA ARG A 195 23.11 -2.17 16.45
C ARG A 195 22.43 -0.80 16.37
N LEU A 196 22.70 0.10 17.32
CA LEU A 196 22.29 1.51 17.25
C LEU A 196 23.02 2.27 16.13
N GLU A 197 24.27 1.90 15.82
CA GLU A 197 24.97 2.39 14.63
C GLU A 197 24.37 1.80 13.32
N SER A 198 23.81 0.59 13.38
CA SER A 198 23.22 -0.08 12.22
C SER A 198 21.79 0.39 11.89
N GLU A 199 20.98 0.78 12.87
CA GLU A 199 19.67 1.41 12.66
C GLU A 199 19.80 2.91 12.97
N GLY A 200 20.32 3.66 12.00
CA GLY A 200 20.68 5.06 12.18
C GLY A 200 19.56 5.91 12.78
N ASP A 201 19.95 6.88 13.60
CA ASP A 201 19.11 7.89 14.28
C ASP A 201 18.36 8.85 13.33
N GLY A 202 18.46 8.65 12.01
CA GLY A 202 17.89 9.48 10.96
C GLY A 202 18.82 10.56 10.42
N TYR A 203 20.02 10.73 11.01
CA TYR A 203 21.04 11.71 10.57
C TYR A 203 22.39 11.06 10.22
N THR A 204 22.62 9.85 10.71
CA THR A 204 23.78 8.99 10.42
C THR A 204 23.75 8.34 9.02
N GLY A 205 22.67 8.53 8.24
CA GLY A 205 22.58 8.11 6.83
C GLY A 205 22.26 6.63 6.60
N ASN A 206 22.28 5.78 7.63
CA ASN A 206 22.01 4.35 7.50
C ASN A 206 20.58 4.03 7.96
N VAL A 207 19.57 4.26 7.10
CA VAL A 207 18.15 4.03 7.43
C VAL A 207 17.57 2.97 6.50
N SER A 208 17.27 1.79 7.05
CA SER A 208 16.41 0.81 6.38
C SER A 208 14.96 1.31 6.41
N LEU A 209 14.39 1.57 5.22
CA LEU A 209 13.03 2.10 5.09
C LEU A 209 11.99 0.98 5.09
N ILE A 210 12.04 0.08 4.10
CA ILE A 210 11.04 -0.99 3.91
C ILE A 210 11.74 -2.20 3.26
N LYS A 211 11.45 -3.41 3.75
CA LYS A 211 11.75 -4.66 3.04
C LYS A 211 10.44 -5.31 2.63
N LEU A 212 10.17 -5.34 1.33
CA LEU A 212 9.02 -6.04 0.77
C LEU A 212 9.47 -7.41 0.29
N ASP A 213 9.06 -8.45 1.00
CA ASP A 213 9.26 -9.83 0.56
C ASP A 213 7.94 -10.37 0.00
N LEU A 214 7.74 -10.19 -1.30
CA LEU A 214 6.51 -10.58 -1.99
C LEU A 214 6.31 -12.10 -1.95
N VAL A 215 7.39 -12.88 -2.02
CA VAL A 215 7.33 -14.35 -2.08
C VAL A 215 6.96 -14.90 -0.71
N LYS A 216 7.60 -14.41 0.36
CA LYS A 216 7.25 -14.80 1.72
C LYS A 216 5.81 -14.41 2.07
N ASN A 217 5.37 -13.22 1.69
CA ASN A 217 3.99 -12.77 1.91
C ASN A 217 2.98 -13.63 1.15
N PHE A 218 3.33 -14.08 -0.07
CA PHE A 218 2.51 -15.01 -0.83
C PHE A 218 2.46 -16.39 -0.15
N MET A 219 3.61 -16.95 0.24
CA MET A 219 3.67 -18.25 0.91
C MET A 219 2.92 -18.25 2.25
N GLU A 220 3.03 -17.19 3.05
CA GLU A 220 2.31 -17.08 4.34
C GLU A 220 0.79 -17.12 4.15
N VAL A 221 0.29 -16.59 3.04
CA VAL A 221 -1.13 -16.63 2.72
C VAL A 221 -1.58 -18.05 2.33
N PHE A 222 -0.75 -18.81 1.61
CA PHE A 222 -1.05 -20.17 1.18
C PHE A 222 -0.81 -21.24 2.26
N ASP A 223 0.14 -21.04 3.16
CA ASP A 223 0.41 -21.93 4.31
C ASP A 223 -0.71 -21.89 5.38
N SER A 224 -1.74 -21.06 5.19
CA SER A 224 -2.89 -20.93 6.09
C SER A 224 -3.89 -22.10 6.02
N GLU A 225 -3.54 -23.20 5.36
CA GLU A 225 -4.36 -24.42 5.15
C GLU A 225 -4.83 -25.12 6.45
N ASN A 226 -4.42 -24.65 7.63
CA ASN A 226 -4.88 -25.15 8.94
C ASN A 226 -6.10 -24.42 9.58
N TYR A 227 -6.72 -23.42 8.92
CA TYR A 227 -7.84 -22.66 9.52
C TYR A 227 -9.25 -23.19 9.19
N GLY A 228 -9.37 -24.47 8.89
CA GLY A 228 -10.65 -25.21 8.80
C GLY A 228 -11.33 -25.50 10.15
N LYS A 229 -11.00 -24.78 11.23
CA LYS A 229 -11.79 -24.76 12.47
C LYS A 229 -12.33 -23.36 12.71
N ILE A 230 -13.40 -23.06 11.98
CA ILE A 230 -14.38 -22.10 12.44
C ILE A 230 -15.03 -22.77 13.66
N ASP A 231 -14.55 -22.46 14.87
CA ASP A 231 -15.34 -22.72 16.06
C ASP A 231 -16.63 -21.90 15.92
N PRO A 232 -17.82 -22.53 15.87
CA PRO A 232 -19.04 -21.78 16.08
C PRO A 232 -19.00 -21.30 17.52
N GLY A 233 -18.56 -20.06 17.74
CA GLY A 233 -18.68 -19.38 19.02
C GLY A 233 -20.12 -19.54 19.53
N PRO A 234 -20.33 -19.64 20.85
CA PRO A 234 -21.62 -20.04 21.38
C PRO A 234 -22.60 -18.91 21.11
N PHE A 235 -23.49 -19.13 20.14
CA PHE A 235 -24.77 -18.45 20.07
C PHE A 235 -25.57 -18.89 21.32
N VAL A 236 -25.22 -18.31 22.47
CA VAL A 236 -26.07 -18.32 23.66
C VAL A 236 -27.24 -17.42 23.30
N GLY A 237 -28.33 -18.05 22.89
CA GLY A 237 -29.63 -17.41 22.79
C GLY A 237 -29.98 -16.78 24.13
N ARG A 238 -29.90 -15.45 24.21
CA ARG A 238 -30.75 -14.70 25.14
C ARG A 238 -32.17 -14.80 24.61
N GLY A 239 -32.88 -15.82 25.06
CA GLY A 239 -34.34 -15.83 25.00
C GLY A 239 -34.88 -14.61 25.77
N PRO A 240 -35.93 -13.93 25.28
CA PRO A 240 -36.55 -12.85 26.04
C PRO A 240 -37.17 -13.43 27.31
N ALA A 241 -36.89 -12.75 28.42
CA ALA A 241 -37.50 -12.98 29.72
C ALA A 241 -39.04 -12.92 29.61
N GLY A 242 -39.69 -13.74 30.43
CA GLY A 242 -41.09 -14.10 30.27
C GLY A 242 -42.09 -12.96 30.40
N SER A 243 -43.25 -13.21 29.82
CA SER A 243 -44.52 -12.61 30.24
C SER A 243 -45.51 -13.74 30.47
N SER A 244 -45.66 -14.08 31.74
CA SER A 244 -46.80 -14.82 32.27
C SER A 244 -48.05 -13.99 32.06
N PHE A 245 -49.09 -14.53 31.42
CA PHE A 245 -50.47 -14.14 31.69
C PHE A 245 -51.36 -15.38 31.56
N VAL A 246 -52.09 -15.61 32.65
CA VAL A 246 -53.31 -16.41 32.75
C VAL A 246 -54.38 -15.81 31.84
#